data_AF-A0A1R1LWZ9-F1
#
_entry.id   AF-A0A1R1LWZ9-F1
#
_cell.length_a   1.000
_cell.length_b   1.000
_cell.length_c   1.000
_cell.angle_alpha   90.00
_cell.angle_beta   90.00
_cell.angle_gamma   90.00
#
_symmetry.space_group_name_H-M   'P 1'
#
loop_
_entity.id
_entity.type
_entity.pdbx_description
1 polymer ?
#
loop_
_entity_poly.entity_id
_entity_poly.type
_entity_poly.pdbx_seq_one_letter_code
_entity_poly.pdbx_strand_id
1 'polypeptide(L)'
;MSITSHHLAIVLFATMFAWILWGPITWLLLSIFTPKSLLEKYFKEPHFTLTETYIMRGWPGFLLRTGIFSWSLLLPSFGKKRQIKETWKYMPRWYAIALKIFMCGTMMTLFIIATFMPIVLLFDF
;
A
#
# COMPACT_ATOMS: atom_id res chain seq x y z
N MET A 1 -33.32 -4.58 -12.95
CA MET A 1 -31.95 -4.07 -13.09
C MET A 1 -31.86 -3.28 -14.38
N SER A 2 -31.49 -2.00 -14.34
CA SER A 2 -31.23 -1.24 -15.58
C SER A 2 -30.01 -1.84 -16.28
N ILE A 3 -29.97 -1.79 -17.62
CA ILE A 3 -28.79 -2.26 -18.39
C ILE A 3 -27.52 -1.59 -17.86
N THR A 4 -27.59 -0.30 -17.53
CA THR A 4 -26.47 0.49 -16.97
C THR A 4 -25.97 -0.05 -15.62
N SER A 5 -26.88 -0.43 -14.71
CA SER A 5 -26.51 -0.94 -13.39
C SER A 5 -25.77 -2.27 -13.47
N HIS A 6 -26.19 -3.15 -14.39
CA HIS A 6 -25.54 -4.44 -14.62
C HIS A 6 -24.08 -4.28 -15.11
N HIS A 7 -23.83 -3.33 -16.02
CA HIS A 7 -22.48 -3.05 -16.50
C HIS A 7 -21.57 -2.50 -15.38
N LEU A 8 -22.12 -1.65 -14.51
CA LEU A 8 -21.39 -1.11 -13.36
C LEU A 8 -21.00 -2.23 -12.37
N ALA A 9 -21.91 -3.18 -12.13
CA ALA A 9 -21.65 -4.33 -11.27
C ALA A 9 -20.52 -5.23 -11.83
N ILE A 10 -20.49 -5.46 -13.14
CA ILE A 10 -19.41 -6.21 -13.80
C ILE A 10 -18.07 -5.50 -13.63
N VAL A 11 -18.03 -4.18 -13.85
CA VAL A 11 -16.80 -3.37 -13.68
C VAL A 11 -16.28 -3.42 -12.25
N LEU A 12 -17.17 -3.30 -11.27
CA LEU A 12 -16.82 -3.43 -9.84
C LEU A 12 -16.24 -4.82 -9.53
N PHE A 13 -16.93 -5.87 -9.96
CA PHE A 13 -16.48 -7.24 -9.75
C PHE A 13 -15.10 -7.49 -10.39
N ALA A 14 -14.91 -7.07 -11.64
CA ALA A 14 -13.64 -7.19 -12.34
C ALA A 14 -12.52 -6.41 -11.64
N THR A 15 -12.81 -5.20 -11.14
CA THR A 15 -11.83 -4.37 -10.43
C THR A 15 -11.40 -5.00 -9.10
N MET A 16 -12.35 -5.52 -8.32
CA MET A 16 -12.09 -6.23 -7.07
C MET A 16 -11.28 -7.49 -7.32
N PHE A 17 -11.68 -8.29 -8.31
CA PHE A 17 -11.00 -9.54 -8.66
C PHE A 17 -9.56 -9.28 -9.15
N ALA A 18 -9.37 -8.26 -10.00
CA ALA A 18 -8.04 -7.85 -10.43
C ALA A 18 -7.16 -7.51 -9.21
N TRP A 19 -7.66 -6.69 -8.28
CA TRP A 19 -6.89 -6.32 -7.09
C TRP A 19 -6.54 -7.52 -6.21
N ILE A 20 -7.42 -8.51 -6.06
CA ILE A 20 -7.12 -9.75 -5.33
C ILE A 20 -5.96 -10.53 -5.98
N LEU A 21 -5.87 -10.53 -7.31
CA LEU A 21 -4.80 -11.22 -8.02
C LEU A 21 -3.46 -10.50 -7.90
N TRP A 22 -3.40 -9.18 -8.13
CA TRP A 22 -2.12 -8.47 -8.20
C TRP A 22 -1.71 -7.81 -6.87
N GLY A 23 -2.64 -7.35 -6.05
CA GLY A 23 -2.39 -6.57 -4.84
C GLY A 23 -1.58 -7.34 -3.78
N PRO A 24 -2.08 -8.47 -3.26
CA PRO A 24 -1.36 -9.28 -2.27
C PRO A 24 0.01 -9.76 -2.76
N ILE A 25 0.10 -10.18 -4.03
CA ILE A 25 1.35 -10.67 -4.63
C ILE A 25 2.38 -9.54 -4.70
N THR A 26 2.01 -8.38 -5.25
CA THR A 26 2.92 -7.23 -5.33
C THR A 26 3.31 -6.70 -3.96
N TRP A 27 2.38 -6.66 -3.00
CA TRP A 27 2.69 -6.25 -1.63
C TRP A 27 3.69 -7.21 -0.97
N LEU A 28 3.50 -8.52 -1.14
CA LEU A 28 4.41 -9.53 -0.61
C LEU A 28 5.80 -9.40 -1.24
N LEU A 29 5.88 -9.29 -2.57
CA LEU A 29 7.14 -9.11 -3.30
C LEU A 29 7.87 -7.85 -2.84
N LEU A 30 7.19 -6.70 -2.76
CA LEU A 30 7.79 -5.44 -2.28
C LEU A 30 8.27 -5.53 -0.83
N SER A 31 7.62 -6.36 -0.02
CA SER A 31 7.98 -6.59 1.37
C SER A 31 9.20 -7.50 1.52
N ILE A 32 9.33 -8.52 0.66
CA ILE A 32 10.49 -9.41 0.62
C ILE A 32 11.71 -8.68 0.06
N PHE A 33 11.53 -7.95 -1.05
CA PHE A 33 12.59 -7.22 -1.74
C PHE A 33 12.91 -5.85 -1.12
N THR A 34 12.41 -5.54 0.08
CA THR A 34 12.77 -4.29 0.77
C THR A 34 14.28 -4.24 1.03
N PRO A 35 15.01 -3.22 0.54
CA PRO A 35 16.44 -3.10 0.76
C PRO A 35 16.81 -3.04 2.24
N LYS A 36 17.76 -3.89 2.68
CA LYS A 36 18.21 -3.93 4.08
C LYS A 36 18.79 -2.59 4.57
N SER A 37 19.45 -1.85 3.68
CA SER A 37 20.01 -0.52 3.96
C SER A 37 18.95 0.51 4.38
N LEU A 38 17.72 0.40 3.87
CA LEU A 38 16.60 1.23 4.32
C LEU A 38 16.14 0.86 5.73
N LEU A 39 16.17 -0.44 6.04
CA LEU A 39 15.75 -0.94 7.35
C LEU A 39 16.69 -0.45 8.44
N GLU A 40 18.00 -0.61 8.23
CA GLU A 40 19.02 -0.17 9.17
C GLU A 40 19.02 1.35 9.37
N LYS A 41 18.62 2.11 8.35
CA LYS A 41 18.58 3.57 8.42
C LYS A 41 17.36 4.10 9.17
N TYR A 42 16.18 3.56 8.90
CA TYR A 42 14.90 4.10 9.39
C TYR A 42 14.30 3.34 10.57
N PHE A 43 14.57 2.05 10.70
CA PHE A 43 14.10 1.21 11.81
C PHE A 43 15.25 0.98 12.80
N LYS A 44 15.58 2.03 13.54
CA LYS A 44 16.62 2.03 14.58
C LYS A 44 16.24 2.93 15.76
N GLU A 45 16.93 2.78 16.87
CA GLU A 45 16.83 3.70 18.01
C GLU A 45 17.24 5.13 17.62
N PRO A 46 16.66 6.18 18.24
CA PRO A 46 15.70 6.17 19.36
C PRO A 46 14.22 6.11 18.92
N HIS A 47 13.94 6.01 17.61
CA HIS A 47 12.58 6.12 17.07
C HIS A 47 11.79 4.81 17.10
N PHE A 48 12.50 3.68 17.18
CA PHE A 48 11.95 2.36 17.37
C PHE A 48 12.70 1.68 18.51
N THR A 49 11.95 1.03 19.39
CA THR A 49 12.51 0.14 20.42
C THR A 49 13.17 -1.08 19.77
N LEU A 50 14.07 -1.76 20.50
CA LEU A 50 14.66 -3.04 20.05
C LEU A 50 13.58 -4.07 19.69
N THR A 51 12.52 -4.17 20.48
CA THR A 51 11.39 -5.08 20.25
C THR A 51 10.64 -4.73 18.97
N GLU A 52 10.29 -3.46 18.75
CA GLU A 52 9.65 -3.03 17.50
C GLU A 52 10.55 -3.28 16.30
N THR A 53 11.85 -3.03 16.43
CA THR A 53 12.82 -3.26 15.35
C THR A 53 12.91 -4.75 14.99
N TYR A 54 12.88 -5.63 15.98
CA TYR A 54 12.84 -7.07 15.78
C TYR A 54 11.55 -7.50 15.07
N ILE A 55 10.39 -6.97 15.50
CA ILE A 55 9.09 -7.24 14.86
C ILE A 55 9.12 -6.79 13.38
N MET A 56 9.65 -5.60 13.09
CA MET A 56 9.74 -5.05 11.73
C MET A 56 10.67 -5.84 10.80
N ARG A 57 11.55 -6.69 11.36
CA ARG A 57 12.41 -7.61 10.59
C ARG A 57 11.71 -8.94 10.28
N GLY A 58 10.78 -9.40 11.13
CA GLY A 58 10.08 -10.68 11.01
C GLY A 58 8.67 -10.60 10.40
N TRP A 59 7.98 -11.75 10.35
CA TRP A 59 6.55 -11.82 10.04
C TRP A 59 5.72 -11.41 11.27
N PRO A 60 4.69 -10.55 11.16
CA PRO A 60 4.17 -9.87 9.96
C PRO A 60 4.77 -8.46 9.73
N GLY A 61 5.73 -8.01 10.56
CA GLY A 61 6.25 -6.63 10.50
C GLY A 61 6.94 -6.26 9.20
N PHE A 62 7.46 -7.23 8.44
CA PHE A 62 8.00 -6.98 7.11
C PHE A 62 6.92 -6.53 6.08
N LEU A 63 5.63 -6.81 6.30
CA LEU A 63 4.53 -6.25 5.50
C LEU A 63 4.23 -4.80 5.94
N LEU A 64 4.25 -4.56 7.25
CA LEU A 64 3.98 -3.25 7.85
C LEU A 64 4.99 -2.19 7.41
N ARG A 65 6.29 -2.54 7.38
CA ARG A 65 7.34 -1.63 6.90
C ARG A 65 7.13 -1.18 5.46
N THR A 66 6.60 -2.04 4.59
CA THR A 66 6.30 -1.70 3.20
C THR A 66 5.17 -0.68 3.14
N GLY A 67 4.12 -0.86 3.96
CA GLY A 67 3.08 0.13 4.14
C GLY A 67 3.63 1.47 4.65
N ILE A 68 4.50 1.46 5.66
CA ILE A 68 5.15 2.66 6.19
C ILE A 68 5.98 3.38 5.11
N PHE A 69 6.76 2.64 4.31
CA PHE A 69 7.54 3.23 3.23
C PHE A 69 6.66 3.79 2.12
N SER A 70 5.63 3.06 1.67
CA SER A 70 4.64 3.55 0.71
C SER A 70 3.99 4.85 1.18
N TRP A 71 3.56 4.90 2.44
CA TRP A 71 2.92 6.07 3.02
C TRP A 71 3.88 7.24 3.15
N SER A 72 5.15 6.99 3.54
CA SER A 72 6.17 8.04 3.63
C SER A 72 6.50 8.69 2.29
N LEU A 73 6.32 7.96 1.18
CA LEU A 73 6.54 8.47 -0.17
C LEU A 73 5.40 9.36 -0.67
N LEU A 74 4.16 9.04 -0.31
CA LEU A 74 2.98 9.83 -0.72
C LEU A 74 2.70 10.99 0.23
N LEU A 75 2.82 10.74 1.54
CA LEU A 75 2.46 11.67 2.61
C LEU A 75 3.64 11.85 3.56
N PRO A 76 4.64 12.67 3.18
CA PRO A 76 5.86 12.87 3.97
C PRO A 76 5.59 13.50 5.35
N SER A 77 4.39 14.05 5.57
CA SER A 77 3.95 14.58 6.86
C SER A 77 3.75 13.51 7.93
N PHE A 78 3.29 12.31 7.58
CA PHE A 78 3.03 11.23 8.54
C PHE A 78 4.31 10.65 9.14
N GLY A 79 5.43 10.71 8.41
CA GLY A 79 6.75 10.32 8.88
C GLY A 79 7.40 11.31 9.86
N LYS A 80 6.78 12.48 10.12
CA LYS A 80 7.40 13.54 10.95
C LYS A 80 7.73 13.10 12.37
N LYS A 81 6.86 12.32 13.02
CA LYS A 81 7.02 11.93 14.43
C LYS A 81 8.15 10.91 14.65
N ARG A 82 8.38 10.01 13.69
CA ARG A 82 9.42 8.96 13.75
C ARG A 82 10.63 9.23 12.84
N GLN A 83 10.78 10.45 12.32
CA GLN A 83 11.84 10.88 11.39
C GLN A 83 11.96 10.02 10.11
N ILE A 84 10.86 9.40 9.66
CA ILE A 84 10.78 8.65 8.41
C ILE A 84 10.45 9.64 7.29
N LYS A 85 11.37 10.57 7.04
CA LYS A 85 11.25 11.59 6.00
C LYS A 85 12.23 11.29 4.87
N GLU A 86 11.90 11.77 3.68
CA GLU A 86 12.81 11.72 2.53
C GLU A 86 13.33 10.32 2.22
N THR A 87 12.50 9.30 2.46
CA THR A 87 12.83 7.89 2.19
C THR A 87 13.29 7.69 0.76
N TRP A 88 12.73 8.46 -0.18
CA TRP A 88 13.12 8.52 -1.59
C TRP A 88 14.61 8.81 -1.84
N LYS A 89 15.32 9.52 -0.96
CA LYS A 89 16.77 9.84 -1.14
C LYS A 89 17.67 8.62 -0.98
N TYR A 90 17.26 7.68 -0.12
CA TYR A 90 18.05 6.50 0.24
C TYR A 90 17.44 5.21 -0.30
N MET A 91 16.33 5.34 -1.02
CA MET A 91 15.60 4.25 -1.62
C MET A 91 16.05 4.06 -3.08
N PRO A 92 16.36 2.82 -3.51
CA PRO A 92 16.60 2.54 -4.91
C PRO A 92 15.42 3.00 -5.77
N ARG A 93 15.72 3.64 -6.91
CA ARG A 93 14.69 4.24 -7.78
C ARG A 93 13.63 3.22 -8.22
N TRP A 94 14.05 2.00 -8.57
CA TRP A 94 13.14 0.92 -8.97
C TRP A 94 12.14 0.58 -7.86
N TYR A 95 12.60 0.54 -6.60
CA TYR A 95 11.77 0.21 -5.45
C TYR A 95 10.78 1.35 -5.14
N ALA A 96 11.25 2.61 -5.21
CA ALA A 96 10.40 3.78 -5.04
C ALA A 96 9.29 3.85 -6.11
N ILE A 97 9.64 3.57 -7.37
CA ILE A 97 8.67 3.52 -8.48
C ILE A 97 7.66 2.41 -8.23
N ALA A 98 8.11 1.21 -7.87
CA ALA A 98 7.23 0.07 -7.64
C ALA A 98 6.27 0.31 -6.45
N LEU A 99 6.74 0.91 -5.35
CA LEU A 99 5.86 1.31 -4.23
C LEU A 99 4.83 2.36 -4.66
N LYS A 100 5.22 3.35 -5.47
CA LYS A 100 4.28 4.35 -5.99
C LYS A 100 3.22 3.72 -6.88
N ILE A 101 3.60 2.85 -7.80
CA ILE A 101 2.66 2.12 -8.67
C ILE A 101 1.69 1.30 -7.84
N PHE A 102 2.22 0.53 -6.87
CA PHE A 102 1.40 -0.28 -5.97
C PHE A 102 0.39 0.57 -5.19
N MET A 103 0.84 1.68 -4.63
CA MET A 103 0.01 2.55 -3.81
C MET A 103 -1.02 3.31 -4.65
N CYS A 104 -0.63 3.88 -5.79
CA CYS A 104 -1.57 4.52 -6.73
C CYS A 104 -2.61 3.52 -7.24
N GLY A 105 -2.19 2.32 -7.64
CA GLY A 105 -3.10 1.26 -8.06
C GLY A 105 -4.10 0.89 -6.96
N THR A 106 -3.62 0.72 -5.72
CA THR A 106 -4.50 0.43 -4.57
C THR A 106 -5.46 1.58 -4.28
N MET A 107 -5.01 2.84 -4.32
CA MET A 107 -5.87 4.00 -4.12
C MET A 107 -6.94 4.13 -5.22
N MET A 108 -6.58 3.86 -6.48
CA MET A 108 -7.55 3.87 -7.59
C MET A 108 -8.60 2.77 -7.41
N THR A 109 -8.19 1.54 -7.08
CA THR A 109 -9.13 0.46 -6.78
C THR A 109 -10.08 0.84 -5.65
N LEU A 110 -9.55 1.37 -4.55
CA LEU A 110 -10.37 1.81 -3.41
C LEU A 110 -11.33 2.94 -3.79
N PHE A 111 -10.89 3.89 -4.60
CA PHE A 111 -11.74 4.99 -5.08
C PHE A 111 -12.90 4.45 -5.91
N ILE A 112 -12.62 3.59 -6.91
CA ILE A 112 -13.65 2.95 -7.76
C ILE A 112 -14.67 2.19 -6.92
N ILE A 113 -14.21 1.38 -5.96
CA ILE A 113 -15.09 0.62 -5.07
C ILE A 113 -15.93 1.58 -4.21
N ALA A 114 -15.29 2.56 -3.56
CA ALA A 114 -15.99 3.50 -2.69
C ALA A 114 -17.03 4.36 -3.42
N THR A 115 -16.80 4.70 -4.69
CA THR A 115 -17.75 5.50 -5.48
C THR A 115 -18.89 4.66 -6.06
N PHE A 116 -18.59 3.50 -6.63
CA PHE A 116 -19.58 2.73 -7.39
C PHE A 116 -20.33 1.69 -6.54
N MET A 117 -19.73 1.16 -5.48
CA MET A 117 -20.39 0.17 -4.61
C MET A 117 -21.68 0.71 -3.98
N PRO A 118 -21.75 1.94 -3.44
CA PRO A 118 -23.00 2.50 -2.94
C PRO A 118 -24.05 2.69 -4.03
N ILE A 119 -23.62 3.02 -5.26
CA ILE A 119 -24.54 3.21 -6.39
C ILE A 119 -25.21 1.88 -6.75
N VAL A 120 -24.46 0.78 -6.83
CA VAL A 120 -25.06 -0.56 -7.01
C VAL A 120 -25.99 -0.88 -5.85
N LEU A 121 -25.54 -0.71 -4.61
CA LEU A 121 -26.32 -1.10 -3.44
C LEU A 121 -27.59 -0.28 -3.21
N LEU A 122 -27.66 0.98 -3.65
CA LEU A 122 -28.82 1.84 -3.43
C LEU A 122 -29.79 1.89 -4.61
N PHE A 123 -29.33 1.59 -5.83
CA PHE A 123 -30.14 1.69 -7.05
C PHE A 123 -30.46 0.34 -7.71
N ASP A 124 -29.96 -0.79 -7.17
CA ASP A 124 -30.35 -2.15 -7.59
C ASP A 124 -31.33 -2.86 -6.64
N PHE A 125 -31.84 -2.19 -5.60
CA PHE A 125 -33.07 -2.56 -4.87
C PHE A 125 -34.24 -1.69 -5.33
#